data_AF-A0AA50HV15-F1
#
_entry.id   AF-A0AA50HV15-F1
#
_cell.length_a   1.000
_cell.length_b   1.000
_cell.length_c   1.000
_cell.angle_alpha   90.00
_cell.angle_beta   90.00
_cell.angle_gamma   90.00
#
_symmetry.space_group_name_H-M   'P 1'
#
loop_
_entity.id
_entity.type
_entity.pdbx_description
1 polymer ?
#
loop_
_entity_poly.entity_id
_entity_poly.type
_entity_poly.pdbx_seq_one_letter_code
_entity_poly.pdbx_strand_id
1 'polypeptide(L)'
;MTVVITRQIPGQFLQTLIKEKATGRLTVSNPLDELVTWQVYLGKGKINFANSGVGGMQRVRYLLGNYLNENKISLPSQISDDYKYICDLWKQELISFQQTRSILTQFTQEALVHFLSIPMTQCHFEQEDSIKDLFLNLELAKTTQSVEHKIRYWGELYPQINSPFQRPLVEDWQEVKTVLNLSYRRSEQWCEHLLEGLRNLSCLYELARKTNSSVLELALLFYPRVKSGEIKMLPYQEISVDDANFPVVISVNNRPSVQKIVREILGQRGFKVVCIDDPCHALAAAISHNPQLILIDAEMPEISGYELCRLLRKSSAVRETPIILLNQNDGVMEQIQGRLAKASGQINKQFLSQELLQVRKNYLDSVPVLCP
;
A
#
# COMPACT_ATOMS: atom_id res chain seq x y z
N MET A 1 -15.92 -30.45 -5.67
CA MET A 1 -14.69 -30.09 -4.94
C MET A 1 -14.94 -30.33 -3.47
N THR A 2 -14.17 -31.20 -2.84
CA THR A 2 -14.25 -31.38 -1.38
C THR A 2 -13.47 -30.24 -0.75
N VAL A 3 -14.15 -29.46 0.08
CA VAL A 3 -13.58 -28.35 0.81
C VAL A 3 -13.46 -28.76 2.27
N VAL A 4 -12.24 -28.74 2.81
CA VAL A 4 -11.99 -29.03 4.23
C VAL A 4 -11.61 -27.73 4.93
N ILE A 5 -12.46 -27.29 5.87
CA ILE A 5 -12.21 -26.12 6.73
C ILE A 5 -11.98 -26.63 8.15
N THR A 6 -10.84 -26.26 8.73
CA THR A 6 -10.42 -26.74 10.04
C THR A 6 -9.49 -25.75 10.71
N ARG A 7 -9.64 -25.59 12.02
CA ARG A 7 -8.78 -24.70 12.82
C ARG A 7 -7.63 -25.50 13.41
N GLN A 8 -6.42 -25.24 12.95
CA GLN A 8 -5.21 -25.98 13.35
C GLN A 8 -3.93 -25.20 13.01
N ILE A 9 -2.78 -25.77 13.34
CA ILE A 9 -1.47 -25.20 13.01
C ILE A 9 -1.15 -25.47 11.53
N PRO A 10 -0.96 -24.45 10.67
CA PRO A 10 -0.73 -24.61 9.24
C PRO A 10 0.35 -25.63 8.87
N GLY A 11 1.50 -25.58 9.56
CA GLY A 11 2.60 -26.50 9.32
C GLY A 11 2.25 -27.97 9.60
N GLN A 12 1.45 -28.25 10.63
CA GLN A 12 1.01 -29.60 10.94
C GLN A 12 0.02 -30.11 9.88
N PHE A 13 -0.92 -29.25 9.46
CA PHE A 13 -1.89 -29.65 8.44
C PHE A 13 -1.22 -29.92 7.09
N LEU A 14 -0.30 -29.04 6.67
CA LEU A 14 0.48 -29.22 5.46
C LEU A 14 1.22 -30.57 5.48
N GLN A 15 1.81 -30.96 6.61
CA GLN A 15 2.45 -32.27 6.75
C GLN A 15 1.47 -33.44 6.61
N THR A 16 0.25 -33.32 7.16
CA THR A 16 -0.81 -34.34 6.98
C THR A 16 -1.17 -34.51 5.51
N LEU A 17 -1.46 -33.40 4.80
CA LEU A 17 -1.79 -33.43 3.38
C LEU A 17 -0.64 -34.00 2.53
N ILE A 18 0.61 -33.70 2.87
CA ILE A 18 1.79 -34.27 2.22
C ILE A 18 1.85 -35.80 2.41
N LYS A 19 1.60 -36.30 3.63
CA LYS A 19 1.56 -37.75 3.93
C LYS A 19 0.45 -38.47 3.16
N GLU A 20 -0.70 -37.82 3.01
CA GLU A 20 -1.85 -38.31 2.26
C GLU A 20 -1.67 -38.19 0.74
N LYS A 21 -0.53 -37.65 0.27
CA LYS A 21 -0.24 -37.38 -1.15
C LYS A 21 -1.30 -36.53 -1.83
N ALA A 22 -1.84 -35.55 -1.10
CA ALA A 22 -2.87 -34.66 -1.61
C ALA A 22 -2.39 -33.85 -2.82
N THR A 23 -3.33 -33.52 -3.70
CA THR A 23 -3.17 -32.57 -4.82
C THR A 23 -4.25 -31.52 -4.67
N GLY A 24 -3.88 -30.25 -4.70
CA GLY A 24 -4.80 -29.14 -4.51
C GLY A 24 -4.12 -27.94 -3.87
N ARG A 25 -4.91 -27.01 -3.35
CA ARG A 25 -4.43 -25.76 -2.74
C ARG A 25 -4.84 -25.68 -1.28
N LEU A 26 -3.86 -25.45 -0.42
CA LEU A 26 -4.05 -25.11 0.97
C LEU A 26 -3.93 -23.60 1.15
N THR A 27 -5.00 -22.94 1.58
CA THR A 27 -5.04 -21.52 1.90
C THR A 27 -5.17 -21.33 3.41
N VAL A 28 -4.39 -20.41 3.96
CA VAL A 28 -4.48 -20.00 5.37
C VAL A 28 -4.57 -18.49 5.46
N SER A 29 -5.51 -18.00 6.25
CA SER A 29 -5.64 -16.57 6.55
C SER A 29 -4.85 -16.22 7.80
N ASN A 30 -4.27 -15.02 7.83
CA ASN A 30 -3.66 -14.49 9.04
C ASN A 30 -4.75 -14.17 10.09
N PRO A 31 -4.70 -14.73 11.30
CA PRO A 31 -5.72 -14.51 12.33
C PRO A 31 -5.91 -13.05 12.77
N LEU A 32 -4.90 -12.20 12.56
CA LEU A 32 -4.92 -10.79 12.97
C LEU A 32 -5.23 -9.84 11.81
N ASP A 33 -5.35 -10.38 10.60
CA ASP A 33 -5.56 -9.64 9.36
C ASP A 33 -6.05 -10.59 8.26
N GLU A 34 -7.36 -10.81 8.20
CA GLU A 34 -7.96 -11.85 7.35
C GLU A 34 -7.74 -11.61 5.85
N LEU A 35 -7.41 -10.38 5.45
CA LEU A 35 -7.05 -10.06 4.06
C LEU A 35 -5.70 -10.69 3.68
N VAL A 36 -4.78 -10.82 4.62
CA VAL A 36 -3.49 -11.47 4.36
C VAL A 36 -3.66 -12.98 4.38
N THR A 37 -3.63 -13.58 3.19
CA THR A 37 -3.68 -15.03 3.01
C THR A 37 -2.37 -15.55 2.43
N TRP A 38 -2.01 -16.78 2.80
CA TRP A 38 -0.90 -17.53 2.24
C TRP A 38 -1.42 -18.84 1.66
N GLN A 39 -0.94 -19.21 0.47
CA GLN A 39 -1.41 -20.36 -0.27
C GLN A 39 -0.24 -21.28 -0.61
N VAL A 40 -0.44 -22.58 -0.44
CA VAL A 40 0.50 -23.63 -0.82
C VAL A 40 -0.19 -24.58 -1.78
N TYR A 41 0.36 -24.70 -2.99
CA TYR A 41 -0.13 -25.59 -4.02
C TYR A 41 0.62 -26.92 -3.95
N LEU A 42 -0.12 -28.02 -3.85
CA LEU A 42 0.37 -29.37 -3.72
C LEU A 42 0.09 -30.20 -4.97
N GLY A 43 1.05 -31.05 -5.34
CA GLY A 43 0.88 -32.09 -6.35
C GLY A 43 1.43 -33.42 -5.84
N LYS A 44 0.55 -34.41 -5.64
CA LYS A 44 0.91 -35.76 -5.17
C LYS A 44 1.78 -35.75 -3.90
N GLY A 45 1.48 -34.84 -2.97
CA GLY A 45 2.21 -34.68 -1.70
C GLY A 45 3.54 -33.93 -1.81
N LYS A 46 3.78 -33.19 -2.89
CA LYS A 46 4.94 -32.32 -3.07
C LYS A 46 4.49 -30.88 -3.27
N ILE A 47 5.36 -29.93 -2.95
CA ILE A 47 5.05 -28.50 -3.08
C ILE A 47 5.36 -28.07 -4.52
N ASN A 48 4.32 -27.63 -5.23
CA ASN A 48 4.42 -27.12 -6.59
C ASN A 48 4.70 -25.62 -6.59
N PHE A 49 4.16 -24.87 -5.63
CA PHE A 49 4.40 -23.45 -5.45
C PHE A 49 3.80 -22.97 -4.13
N ALA A 50 4.25 -21.81 -3.63
CA ALA A 50 3.56 -21.10 -2.56
C ALA A 50 3.63 -19.58 -2.78
N ASN A 51 2.54 -18.88 -2.46
CA ASN A 51 2.43 -17.43 -2.56
C ASN A 51 1.54 -16.82 -1.49
N SER A 52 1.36 -15.50 -1.57
CA SER A 52 0.33 -14.76 -0.85
C SER A 52 -0.88 -14.55 -1.75
N GLY A 53 -2.09 -14.58 -1.18
CA GLY A 53 -3.31 -14.24 -1.93
C GLY A 53 -3.52 -12.74 -2.13
N VAL A 54 -2.62 -11.91 -1.60
CA VAL A 54 -2.65 -10.45 -1.70
C VAL A 54 -1.26 -9.87 -1.93
N GLY A 55 -1.19 -8.59 -2.30
CA GLY A 55 0.06 -7.83 -2.33
C GLY A 55 1.10 -8.34 -3.34
N GLY A 56 0.64 -8.93 -4.46
CA GLY A 56 1.51 -9.48 -5.50
C GLY A 56 2.50 -8.46 -6.05
N MET A 57 2.09 -7.21 -6.21
CA MET A 57 2.98 -6.12 -6.66
C MET A 57 4.11 -5.85 -5.67
N GLN A 58 3.82 -5.77 -4.37
CA GLN A 58 4.82 -5.52 -3.32
C GLN A 58 5.82 -6.68 -3.25
N ARG A 59 5.33 -7.93 -3.24
CA ARG A 59 6.19 -9.12 -3.22
C ARG A 59 7.07 -9.23 -4.46
N VAL A 60 6.51 -9.04 -5.66
CA VAL A 60 7.28 -9.10 -6.91
C VAL A 60 8.34 -7.99 -6.96
N ARG A 61 7.99 -6.75 -6.63
CA ARG A 61 8.96 -5.64 -6.61
C ARG A 61 10.09 -5.86 -5.62
N TYR A 62 9.80 -6.51 -4.49
CA TYR A 62 10.82 -6.83 -3.49
C TYR A 62 11.71 -7.99 -3.95
N LEU A 63 11.12 -9.15 -4.28
CA LEU A 63 11.87 -10.37 -4.55
C LEU A 63 12.57 -10.38 -5.91
N LEU A 64 11.99 -9.70 -6.91
CA LEU A 64 12.56 -9.60 -8.25
C LEU A 64 13.17 -8.25 -8.56
N GLY A 65 13.15 -7.28 -7.64
CA GLY A 65 13.54 -5.89 -7.93
C GLY A 65 14.89 -5.75 -8.64
N ASN A 66 15.93 -6.38 -8.10
CA ASN A 66 17.27 -6.34 -8.72
C ASN A 66 17.29 -7.02 -10.10
N TYR A 67 16.64 -8.17 -10.22
CA TYR A 67 16.55 -8.91 -11.47
C TYR A 67 15.83 -8.11 -12.57
N LEU A 68 14.68 -7.50 -12.23
CA LEU A 68 13.90 -6.69 -13.16
C LEU A 68 14.69 -5.48 -13.63
N ASN A 69 15.43 -4.82 -12.73
CA ASN A 69 16.26 -3.67 -13.06
C ASN A 69 17.43 -4.05 -13.97
N GLU A 70 18.16 -5.12 -13.64
CA GLU A 70 19.30 -5.60 -14.44
C GLU A 70 18.90 -6.00 -15.86
N ASN A 71 17.72 -6.61 -16.01
CA ASN A 71 17.19 -7.07 -17.28
C ASN A 71 16.26 -6.06 -17.96
N LYS A 72 16.09 -4.86 -17.39
CA LYS A 72 15.21 -3.79 -17.90
C LYS A 72 13.77 -4.24 -18.18
N ILE A 73 13.25 -5.15 -17.36
CA ILE A 73 11.88 -5.68 -17.48
C ILE A 73 10.92 -4.68 -16.85
N SER A 74 9.97 -4.20 -17.64
CA SER A 74 8.92 -3.29 -17.16
C SER A 74 7.84 -4.06 -16.40
N LEU A 75 7.44 -3.53 -15.24
CA LEU A 75 6.34 -4.10 -14.47
C LEU A 75 4.99 -3.64 -15.04
N PRO A 76 3.97 -4.51 -15.04
CA PRO A 76 2.59 -4.10 -15.34
C PRO A 76 2.03 -3.19 -14.24
N SER A 77 0.85 -2.62 -14.48
CA SER A 77 0.15 -1.76 -13.49
C SER A 77 -0.25 -2.54 -12.23
N GLN A 78 -0.61 -3.81 -12.36
CA GLN A 78 -0.98 -4.70 -11.25
C GLN A 78 -0.49 -6.12 -11.49
N ILE A 79 -0.19 -6.83 -10.41
CA ILE A 79 0.10 -8.27 -10.42
C ILE A 79 -0.80 -8.90 -9.36
N SER A 80 -1.78 -9.68 -9.82
CA SER A 80 -2.69 -10.45 -8.96
C SER A 80 -2.19 -11.88 -8.71
N ASP A 81 -1.35 -12.41 -9.60
CA ASP A 81 -0.81 -13.77 -9.53
C ASP A 81 0.68 -13.71 -9.89
N ASP A 82 1.53 -13.90 -8.88
CA ASP A 82 2.98 -13.90 -9.01
C ASP A 82 3.49 -15.10 -9.81
N TYR A 83 2.90 -16.29 -9.67
CA TYR A 83 3.26 -17.47 -10.46
C TYR A 83 3.05 -17.23 -11.94
N LYS A 84 1.84 -16.79 -12.30
CA LYS A 84 1.47 -16.51 -13.69
C LYS A 84 2.40 -15.46 -14.28
N TYR A 85 2.65 -14.37 -13.56
CA TYR A 85 3.56 -13.32 -14.03
C TYR A 85 4.97 -13.86 -14.32
N ILE A 86 5.52 -14.69 -13.43
CA ILE A 86 6.84 -15.30 -13.62
C ILE A 86 6.85 -16.28 -14.81
N CYS A 87 5.79 -17.09 -14.97
CA CYS A 87 5.64 -17.95 -16.14
C CYS A 87 5.51 -17.15 -17.45
N ASP A 88 4.85 -16.00 -17.43
CA ASP A 88 4.69 -15.13 -18.59
C ASP A 88 6.05 -14.52 -19.00
N LEU A 89 6.91 -14.16 -18.03
CA LEU A 89 8.29 -13.75 -18.34
C LEU A 89 9.08 -14.86 -19.05
N TRP A 90 8.91 -16.11 -18.63
CA TRP A 90 9.56 -17.26 -19.28
C TRP A 90 9.03 -17.50 -20.69
N LYS A 91 7.71 -17.45 -20.88
CA LYS A 91 7.06 -17.60 -22.20
C LYS A 91 7.47 -16.51 -23.18
N GLN A 92 7.78 -15.32 -22.67
CA GLN A 92 8.31 -14.19 -23.45
C GLN A 92 9.83 -14.27 -23.65
N GLU A 93 10.47 -15.37 -23.24
CA GLU A 93 11.92 -15.60 -23.36
C GLU A 93 12.79 -14.55 -22.62
N LEU A 94 12.21 -13.80 -21.68
CA LEU A 94 12.92 -12.81 -20.86
C LEU A 94 13.73 -13.47 -19.74
N ILE A 95 13.34 -14.68 -19.33
CA ILE A 95 14.03 -15.49 -18.34
C ILE A 95 14.14 -16.94 -18.81
N SER A 96 15.26 -17.60 -18.52
CA SER A 96 15.46 -19.02 -18.83
C SER A 96 14.64 -19.94 -17.92
N PHE A 97 14.50 -21.20 -18.30
CA PHE A 97 13.88 -22.24 -17.47
C PHE A 97 14.56 -22.38 -16.09
N GLN A 98 15.89 -22.32 -16.04
CA GLN A 98 16.64 -22.42 -14.79
C GLN A 98 16.43 -21.18 -13.90
N GLN A 99 16.44 -19.98 -14.47
CA GLN A 99 16.11 -18.75 -13.75
C GLN A 99 14.68 -18.80 -13.20
N THR A 100 13.71 -19.25 -14.01
CA THR A 100 12.31 -19.42 -13.61
C THR A 100 12.18 -20.32 -12.39
N ARG A 101 12.82 -21.50 -12.43
CA ARG A 101 12.83 -22.42 -11.27
C ARG A 101 13.47 -21.81 -10.04
N SER A 102 14.58 -21.10 -10.20
CA SER A 102 15.29 -20.44 -9.09
C SER A 102 14.40 -19.37 -8.43
N ILE A 103 13.81 -18.50 -9.25
CA ILE A 103 12.90 -17.44 -8.83
C ILE A 103 11.68 -18.03 -8.11
N LEU A 104 10.99 -19.00 -8.73
CA LEU A 104 9.80 -19.62 -8.12
C LEU A 104 10.15 -20.33 -6.80
N THR A 105 11.35 -20.91 -6.69
CA THR A 105 11.83 -21.52 -5.44
C THR A 105 12.01 -20.46 -4.36
N GLN A 106 12.58 -19.30 -4.68
CA GLN A 106 12.73 -18.18 -3.75
C GLN A 106 11.37 -17.66 -3.27
N PHE A 107 10.41 -17.46 -4.17
CA PHE A 107 9.03 -17.05 -3.83
C PHE A 107 8.35 -18.09 -2.93
N THR A 108 8.52 -19.38 -3.26
CA THR A 108 7.95 -20.49 -2.47
C THR A 108 8.54 -20.51 -1.06
N GLN A 109 9.87 -20.41 -0.93
CA GLN A 109 10.53 -20.35 0.38
C GLN A 109 10.06 -19.16 1.20
N GLU A 110 9.90 -18.00 0.55
CA GLU A 110 9.46 -16.78 1.21
C GLU A 110 8.02 -16.89 1.73
N ALA A 111 7.09 -17.40 0.91
CA ALA A 111 5.73 -17.67 1.35
C ALA A 111 5.68 -18.71 2.48
N LEU A 112 6.48 -19.78 2.38
CA LEU A 112 6.55 -20.81 3.42
C LEU A 112 7.08 -20.27 4.75
N VAL A 113 7.98 -19.29 4.75
CA VAL A 113 8.42 -18.64 5.99
C VAL A 113 7.23 -18.08 6.74
N HIS A 114 6.38 -17.29 6.08
CA HIS A 114 5.24 -16.66 6.72
C HIS A 114 4.11 -17.65 7.03
N PHE A 115 3.81 -18.55 6.09
CA PHE A 115 2.82 -19.61 6.26
C PHE A 115 3.11 -20.48 7.51
N LEU A 116 4.37 -20.90 7.69
CA LEU A 116 4.77 -21.80 8.77
C LEU A 116 4.96 -21.09 10.12
N SER A 117 5.07 -19.76 10.12
CA SER A 117 5.13 -18.95 11.35
C SER A 117 3.77 -18.60 11.93
N ILE A 118 2.67 -18.78 11.17
CA ILE A 118 1.32 -18.56 11.66
C ILE A 118 1.01 -19.63 12.73
N PRO A 119 0.48 -19.25 13.91
CA PRO A 119 0.19 -20.19 14.99
C PRO A 119 -1.02 -21.06 14.66
N MET A 120 -2.20 -20.80 15.26
CA MET A 120 -3.41 -21.57 14.98
C MET A 120 -4.41 -20.69 14.24
N THR A 121 -4.83 -21.12 13.04
CA THR A 121 -5.75 -20.38 12.18
C THR A 121 -6.73 -21.31 11.47
N GLN A 122 -7.72 -20.74 10.80
CA GLN A 122 -8.54 -21.46 9.84
C GLN A 122 -7.70 -21.81 8.61
N CYS A 123 -7.65 -23.10 8.33
CA CYS A 123 -7.02 -23.66 7.15
C CYS A 123 -8.10 -24.18 6.21
N HIS A 124 -7.96 -23.85 4.94
CA HIS A 124 -8.90 -24.20 3.88
C HIS A 124 -8.18 -24.98 2.79
N PHE A 125 -8.54 -26.24 2.61
CA PHE A 125 -7.98 -27.08 1.54
C PHE A 125 -9.02 -27.34 0.46
N GLU A 126 -8.65 -27.05 -0.78
CA GLU A 126 -9.43 -27.30 -1.98
C GLU A 126 -8.71 -28.32 -2.85
N GLN A 127 -9.40 -29.42 -3.17
CA GLN A 127 -8.91 -30.35 -4.17
C GLN A 127 -9.13 -29.78 -5.57
N GLU A 128 -8.02 -29.46 -6.24
CA GLU A 128 -7.99 -28.88 -7.58
C GLU A 128 -6.90 -29.55 -8.42
N ASP A 129 -6.93 -29.30 -9.73
CA ASP A 129 -5.90 -29.80 -10.64
C ASP A 129 -4.54 -29.17 -10.33
N SER A 130 -3.48 -29.82 -10.80
CA SER A 130 -2.13 -29.26 -10.66
C SER A 130 -2.02 -27.93 -11.40
N ILE A 131 -1.25 -27.00 -10.84
CA ILE A 131 -0.99 -25.70 -11.49
C ILE A 131 -0.49 -25.93 -12.92
N LYS A 132 -0.97 -25.10 -13.85
CA LYS A 132 -0.53 -25.11 -15.25
C LYS A 132 0.96 -24.77 -15.33
N ASP A 133 1.66 -25.35 -16.30
CA ASP A 133 3.10 -25.15 -16.53
C ASP A 133 3.94 -25.47 -15.28
N LEU A 134 3.96 -26.73 -14.84
CA LEU A 134 4.60 -27.14 -13.59
C LEU A 134 6.14 -26.98 -13.61
N PHE A 135 6.65 -26.00 -12.86
CA PHE A 135 8.10 -25.78 -12.72
C PHE A 135 8.73 -26.46 -11.51
N LEU A 136 8.00 -26.57 -10.40
CA LEU A 136 8.56 -27.08 -9.15
C LEU A 136 7.83 -28.33 -8.68
N ASN A 137 8.58 -29.16 -7.96
CA ASN A 137 8.10 -30.38 -7.36
C ASN A 137 8.97 -30.64 -6.12
N LEU A 138 8.73 -29.87 -5.06
CA LEU A 138 9.66 -29.71 -3.94
C LEU A 138 9.26 -30.53 -2.72
N GLU A 139 10.26 -30.90 -1.92
CA GLU A 139 10.07 -31.55 -0.63
C GLU A 139 10.12 -30.50 0.48
N LEU A 140 9.06 -30.43 1.31
CA LEU A 140 8.93 -29.43 2.36
C LEU A 140 10.20 -29.26 3.20
N ALA A 141 10.73 -30.37 3.75
CA ALA A 141 11.91 -30.33 4.62
C ALA A 141 13.15 -29.74 3.93
N LYS A 142 13.42 -30.12 2.67
CA LYS A 142 14.55 -29.57 1.90
C LYS A 142 14.34 -28.11 1.55
N THR A 143 13.11 -27.74 1.21
CA THR A 143 12.75 -26.36 0.87
C THR A 143 12.90 -25.43 2.06
N THR A 144 12.53 -25.87 3.26
CA THR A 144 12.56 -25.02 4.46
C THR A 144 13.91 -24.99 5.17
N GLN A 145 14.79 -25.98 4.95
CA GLN A 145 16.05 -26.14 5.69
C GLN A 145 16.88 -24.85 5.79
N SER A 146 17.06 -24.11 4.69
CA SER A 146 17.85 -22.87 4.69
C SER A 146 17.14 -21.67 5.31
N VAL A 147 15.83 -21.75 5.55
CA VAL A 147 14.99 -20.67 6.07
C VAL A 147 14.32 -20.99 7.42
N GLU A 148 14.68 -22.10 8.06
CA GLU A 148 14.14 -22.50 9.38
C GLU A 148 14.35 -21.42 10.45
N HIS A 149 15.51 -20.75 10.44
CA HIS A 149 15.76 -19.64 11.35
C HIS A 149 14.79 -18.47 11.13
N LYS A 150 14.40 -18.18 9.88
CA LYS A 150 13.42 -17.14 9.55
C LYS A 150 12.04 -17.53 10.06
N ILE A 151 11.62 -18.78 9.87
CA ILE A 151 10.35 -19.31 10.39
C ILE A 151 10.28 -19.11 11.91
N ARG A 152 11.36 -19.43 12.62
CA ARG A 152 11.45 -19.25 14.08
C ARG A 152 11.31 -17.79 14.48
N TYR A 153 12.11 -16.89 13.90
CA TYR A 153 12.05 -15.47 14.26
C TYR A 153 10.69 -14.85 13.95
N TRP A 154 10.09 -15.16 12.80
CA TRP A 154 8.73 -14.70 12.49
C TRP A 154 7.69 -15.25 13.47
N GLY A 155 7.87 -16.45 14.00
CA GLY A 155 7.06 -16.98 15.10
C GLY A 155 7.23 -16.19 16.41
N GLU A 156 8.45 -15.74 16.74
CA GLU A 156 8.72 -14.92 17.93
C GLU A 156 8.20 -13.48 17.80
N LEU A 157 8.16 -12.96 16.57
CA LEU A 157 7.63 -11.64 16.27
C LEU A 157 6.10 -11.55 16.43
N TYR A 158 5.40 -12.69 16.33
CA TYR A 158 3.96 -12.79 16.52
C TYR A 158 3.57 -12.60 18.01
N PRO A 159 2.46 -11.90 18.34
CA PRO A 159 1.49 -11.26 17.43
C PRO A 159 1.86 -9.84 17.00
N GLN A 160 2.89 -9.23 17.58
CA GLN A 160 3.18 -7.79 17.42
C GLN A 160 3.55 -7.42 15.97
N ILE A 161 4.38 -8.23 15.32
CA ILE A 161 4.65 -8.16 13.89
C ILE A 161 4.30 -9.55 13.31
N ASN A 162 3.13 -9.64 12.68
CA ASN A 162 2.53 -10.88 12.20
C ASN A 162 2.56 -11.03 10.68
N SER A 163 2.93 -9.98 9.93
CA SER A 163 2.95 -10.05 8.47
C SER A 163 3.96 -9.06 7.86
N PRO A 164 4.63 -9.44 6.75
CA PRO A 164 5.48 -8.52 5.98
C PRO A 164 4.67 -7.39 5.30
N PHE A 165 3.34 -7.54 5.24
CA PHE A 165 2.43 -6.54 4.69
C PHE A 165 2.00 -5.47 5.70
N GLN A 166 2.39 -5.61 6.98
CA GLN A 166 2.10 -4.58 7.98
C GLN A 166 2.92 -3.32 7.72
N ARG A 167 2.35 -2.18 8.12
CA ARG A 167 2.93 -0.85 7.92
C ARG A 167 3.31 -0.26 9.27
N PRO A 168 4.61 -0.05 9.55
CA PRO A 168 5.04 0.65 10.75
C PRO A 168 4.62 2.13 10.70
N LEU A 169 3.82 2.54 11.69
CA LEU A 169 3.39 3.91 11.92
C LEU A 169 4.18 4.49 13.10
N VAL A 170 4.85 5.60 12.83
CA VAL A 170 5.50 6.45 13.84
C VAL A 170 4.60 7.68 14.05
N GLU A 171 4.13 7.87 15.28
CA GLU A 171 3.28 9.03 15.62
C GLU A 171 4.13 10.24 16.00
N ASP A 172 5.21 10.04 16.77
CA ASP A 172 6.15 11.09 17.14
C ASP A 172 7.41 11.09 16.26
N TRP A 173 7.46 12.05 15.35
CA TRP A 173 8.56 12.20 14.40
C TRP A 173 9.78 12.95 14.96
N GLN A 174 9.67 13.62 16.10
CA GLN A 174 10.78 14.42 16.64
C GLN A 174 11.95 13.51 17.08
N GLU A 175 11.63 12.33 17.59
CA GLU A 175 12.61 11.40 18.14
C GLU A 175 12.85 10.16 17.27
N VAL A 176 12.29 10.09 16.05
CA VAL A 176 12.27 8.85 15.24
C VAL A 176 13.65 8.20 15.03
N LYS A 177 14.72 9.01 14.88
CA LYS A 177 16.10 8.50 14.73
C LYS A 177 16.60 7.86 16.02
N THR A 178 16.26 8.44 17.17
CA THR A 178 16.57 7.94 18.51
C THR A 178 15.75 6.70 18.83
N VAL A 179 14.45 6.74 18.55
CA VAL A 179 13.51 5.61 18.68
C VAL A 179 14.04 4.41 17.90
N LEU A 180 14.33 4.59 16.61
CA LEU A 180 14.85 3.51 15.76
C LEU A 180 16.32 3.17 16.03
N ASN A 181 16.97 3.87 16.97
CA ASN A 181 18.39 3.75 17.28
C ASN A 181 19.24 3.65 16.01
N LEU A 182 18.98 4.57 15.06
CA LEU A 182 19.69 4.69 13.80
C LEU A 182 21.10 5.23 14.07
N SER A 183 21.93 4.37 14.67
CA SER A 183 23.32 4.64 15.01
C SER A 183 24.17 4.82 13.76
N TYR A 184 25.41 5.28 13.94
CA TYR A 184 26.45 5.44 12.89
C TYR A 184 26.71 4.19 12.02
N ARG A 185 26.15 3.02 12.34
CA ARG A 185 26.35 1.78 11.56
C ARG A 185 25.59 1.73 10.23
N ARG A 186 24.61 2.61 10.00
CA ARG A 186 23.87 2.70 8.73
C ARG A 186 24.29 3.94 7.96
N SER A 187 24.32 3.86 6.63
CA SER A 187 24.62 5.03 5.81
C SER A 187 23.49 6.05 5.91
N GLU A 188 23.83 7.33 5.69
CA GLU A 188 22.85 8.42 5.69
C GLU A 188 21.73 8.17 4.67
N GLN A 189 22.10 7.74 3.46
CA GLN A 189 21.14 7.37 2.41
C GLN A 189 20.18 6.26 2.83
N TRP A 190 20.66 5.23 3.54
CA TRP A 190 19.80 4.16 4.05
C TRP A 190 18.76 4.71 5.03
N CYS A 191 19.19 5.60 5.94
CA CYS A 191 18.31 6.24 6.91
C CYS A 191 17.27 7.14 6.23
N GLU A 192 17.67 7.91 5.21
CA GLU A 192 16.74 8.74 4.42
C GLU A 192 15.66 7.90 3.74
N HIS A 193 16.05 6.83 3.03
CA HIS A 193 15.10 5.94 2.38
C HIS A 193 14.16 5.26 3.38
N LEU A 194 14.66 4.88 4.56
CA LEU A 194 13.81 4.32 5.60
C LEU A 194 12.79 5.35 6.09
N LEU A 195 13.24 6.55 6.46
CA LEU A 195 12.38 7.59 6.98
C LEU A 195 11.34 8.05 5.95
N GLU A 196 11.72 8.15 4.68
CA GLU A 196 10.79 8.42 3.58
C GLU A 196 9.72 7.32 3.47
N GLY A 197 10.13 6.05 3.49
CA GLY A 197 9.20 4.93 3.46
C GLY A 197 8.24 4.91 4.65
N LEU A 198 8.73 5.20 5.86
CA LEU A 198 7.90 5.31 7.06
C LEU A 198 6.88 6.45 6.94
N ARG A 199 7.27 7.62 6.41
CA ARG A 199 6.35 8.75 6.17
C ARG A 199 5.25 8.40 5.17
N ASN A 200 5.58 7.53 4.21
CA ASN A 200 4.66 7.07 3.17
C ASN A 200 3.86 5.82 3.60
N LEU A 201 3.95 5.39 4.86
CA LEU A 201 3.31 4.17 5.37
C LEU A 201 3.61 2.93 4.50
N SER A 202 4.83 2.84 3.98
CA SER A 202 5.28 1.67 3.22
C SER A 202 5.24 0.42 4.10
N CYS A 203 4.75 -0.69 3.54
CA CYS A 203 4.82 -1.99 4.22
C CYS A 203 6.27 -2.50 4.31
N LEU A 204 6.52 -3.54 5.10
CA LEU A 204 7.88 -4.06 5.30
C LEU A 204 8.56 -4.50 4.00
N TYR A 205 7.83 -5.02 3.00
CA TYR A 205 8.41 -5.31 1.67
C TYR A 205 8.93 -4.06 0.96
N GLU A 206 8.16 -2.99 0.98
CA GLU A 206 8.48 -1.74 0.30
C GLU A 206 9.64 -1.03 1.00
N LEU A 207 9.64 -1.03 2.33
CA LEU A 207 10.76 -0.54 3.14
C LEU A 207 12.03 -1.34 2.83
N ALA A 208 11.94 -2.68 2.87
CA ALA A 208 13.07 -3.57 2.59
C ALA A 208 13.67 -3.30 1.20
N ARG A 209 12.83 -3.06 0.19
CA ARG A 209 13.28 -2.68 -1.15
C ARG A 209 13.97 -1.31 -1.16
N LYS A 210 13.35 -0.28 -0.56
CA LYS A 210 13.90 1.09 -0.51
C LYS A 210 15.25 1.13 0.20
N THR A 211 15.43 0.33 1.24
CA THR A 211 16.63 0.31 2.06
C THR A 211 17.62 -0.79 1.67
N ASN A 212 17.33 -1.57 0.61
CA ASN A 212 18.08 -2.76 0.20
C ASN A 212 18.42 -3.68 1.39
N SER A 213 17.41 -3.97 2.21
CA SER A 213 17.51 -4.77 3.44
C SER A 213 16.62 -6.00 3.34
N SER A 214 16.79 -6.96 4.25
CA SER A 214 15.80 -8.02 4.38
C SER A 214 14.58 -7.56 5.18
N VAL A 215 13.40 -8.09 4.84
CA VAL A 215 12.17 -7.84 5.60
C VAL A 215 12.35 -8.24 7.07
N LEU A 216 13.02 -9.37 7.34
CA LEU A 216 13.24 -9.85 8.70
C LEU A 216 14.15 -8.92 9.51
N GLU A 217 15.22 -8.38 8.92
CA GLU A 217 16.08 -7.40 9.60
C GLU A 217 15.31 -6.15 10.01
N LEU A 218 14.44 -5.64 9.12
CA LEU A 218 13.58 -4.50 9.45
C LEU A 218 12.55 -4.84 10.52
N ALA A 219 11.93 -6.01 10.44
CA ALA A 219 10.99 -6.45 11.46
C ALA A 219 11.67 -6.56 12.85
N LEU A 220 12.87 -7.13 12.91
CA LEU A 220 13.66 -7.22 14.14
C LEU A 220 14.12 -5.84 14.63
N LEU A 221 14.44 -4.92 13.73
CA LEU A 221 14.77 -3.53 14.07
C LEU A 221 13.57 -2.83 14.75
N PHE A 222 12.37 -3.01 14.22
CA PHE A 222 11.17 -2.38 14.78
C PHE A 222 10.64 -3.05 16.03
N TYR A 223 10.84 -4.36 16.19
CA TYR A 223 10.19 -5.16 17.22
C TYR A 223 10.29 -4.62 18.66
N PRO A 224 11.46 -4.16 19.16
CA PRO A 224 11.54 -3.57 20.50
C PRO A 224 10.63 -2.34 20.66
N ARG A 225 10.52 -1.54 19.60
CA ARG A 225 9.74 -0.29 19.55
C ARG A 225 8.26 -0.53 19.33
N VAL A 226 7.92 -1.61 18.64
CA VAL A 226 6.54 -2.10 18.59
C VAL A 226 6.10 -2.59 19.97
N LYS A 227 6.97 -3.30 20.69
CA LYS A 227 6.66 -3.78 22.05
C LYS A 227 6.50 -2.65 23.08
N SER A 228 7.28 -1.58 22.98
CA SER A 228 7.15 -0.41 23.85
C SER A 228 5.99 0.53 23.45
N GLY A 229 5.38 0.31 22.27
CA GLY A 229 4.28 1.12 21.76
C GLY A 229 4.71 2.38 21.01
N GLU A 230 6.02 2.60 20.84
CA GLU A 230 6.58 3.72 20.07
C GLU A 230 6.29 3.61 18.56
N ILE A 231 6.12 2.38 18.05
CA ILE A 231 5.73 2.09 16.67
C ILE A 231 4.48 1.23 16.65
N LYS A 232 3.44 1.67 15.94
CA LYS A 232 2.24 0.86 15.72
C LYS A 232 2.37 0.09 14.41
N MET A 233 1.95 -1.17 14.39
CA MET A 233 1.94 -1.98 13.17
C MET A 233 0.53 -2.03 12.59
N LEU A 234 0.28 -1.21 11.56
CA LEU A 234 -1.01 -1.18 10.89
C LEU A 234 -1.19 -2.44 10.00
N PRO A 235 -2.43 -2.96 9.86
CA PRO A 235 -2.70 -4.12 9.03
C PRO A 235 -2.47 -3.85 7.54
N TYR A 236 -2.53 -4.92 6.76
CA TYR A 236 -2.64 -4.86 5.32
C TYR A 236 -3.98 -4.25 4.92
N GLN A 237 -3.93 -2.99 4.49
CA GLN A 237 -4.97 -2.43 3.64
C GLN A 237 -4.63 -2.75 2.19
N GLU A 238 -5.50 -3.51 1.53
CA GLU A 238 -5.55 -3.54 0.07
C GLU A 238 -6.12 -2.20 -0.37
N ILE A 239 -5.31 -1.42 -1.07
CA ILE A 239 -5.77 -0.17 -1.67
C ILE A 239 -6.53 -0.61 -2.91
N SER A 240 -7.83 -0.82 -2.76
CA SER A 240 -8.72 -0.82 -3.92
C SER A 240 -8.59 0.57 -4.55
N VAL A 241 -8.17 0.60 -5.81
CA VAL A 241 -7.90 1.84 -6.56
C VAL A 241 -9.18 2.71 -6.66
N ASP A 242 -10.34 2.12 -6.40
CA ASP A 242 -11.63 2.77 -6.57
C ASP A 242 -12.28 3.28 -5.25
N ASP A 243 -12.00 2.69 -4.08
CA ASP A 243 -12.75 2.99 -2.84
C ASP A 243 -11.91 3.06 -1.53
N ALA A 244 -10.62 3.36 -1.59
CA ALA A 244 -9.88 3.70 -0.37
C ALA A 244 -10.27 5.09 0.16
N ASN A 245 -10.40 5.17 1.48
CA ASN A 245 -10.75 6.32 2.33
C ASN A 245 -9.67 7.43 2.29
N PHE A 246 -9.24 7.81 1.08
CA PHE A 246 -8.37 8.93 0.85
C PHE A 246 -9.13 10.19 1.25
N PRO A 247 -8.50 11.11 1.99
CA PRO A 247 -9.08 12.41 2.23
C PRO A 247 -9.46 13.05 0.89
N VAL A 248 -10.73 13.42 0.77
CA VAL A 248 -11.30 13.98 -0.44
C VAL A 248 -10.97 15.47 -0.51
N VAL A 249 -10.39 15.87 -1.64
CA VAL A 249 -10.29 17.25 -2.05
C VAL A 249 -11.26 17.46 -3.20
N ILE A 250 -12.17 18.42 -3.06
CA ILE A 250 -13.00 18.84 -4.19
C ILE A 250 -12.28 19.97 -4.92
N SER A 251 -12.25 19.90 -6.25
CA SER A 251 -11.74 20.95 -7.11
C SER A 251 -12.83 21.37 -8.09
N VAL A 252 -13.36 22.58 -7.93
CA VAL A 252 -14.39 23.17 -8.79
C VAL A 252 -13.71 24.09 -9.79
N ASN A 253 -13.62 23.67 -11.05
CA ASN A 253 -12.93 24.40 -12.11
C ASN A 253 -13.38 23.91 -13.49
N ASN A 254 -13.76 24.84 -14.36
CA ASN A 254 -14.22 24.55 -15.73
C ASN A 254 -13.07 24.33 -16.74
N ARG A 255 -11.80 24.42 -16.31
CA ARG A 255 -10.62 24.20 -17.17
C ARG A 255 -9.97 22.84 -16.87
N PRO A 256 -10.01 21.88 -17.81
CA PRO A 256 -9.45 20.54 -17.62
C PRO A 256 -7.95 20.52 -17.29
N SER A 257 -7.17 21.48 -17.79
CA SER A 257 -5.74 21.59 -17.52
C SER A 257 -5.44 21.83 -16.05
N VAL A 258 -6.23 22.68 -15.37
CA VAL A 258 -6.07 22.93 -13.94
C VAL A 258 -6.51 21.71 -13.13
N GLN A 259 -7.64 21.10 -13.48
CA GLN A 259 -8.11 19.88 -12.83
C GLN A 259 -7.06 18.76 -12.90
N LYS A 260 -6.39 18.62 -14.05
CA LYS A 260 -5.29 17.65 -14.24
C LYS A 260 -4.11 17.93 -13.30
N ILE A 261 -3.64 19.19 -13.24
CA ILE A 261 -2.53 19.58 -12.36
C ILE A 261 -2.86 19.31 -10.89
N VAL A 262 -4.05 19.72 -10.43
CA VAL A 262 -4.51 19.50 -9.05
C VAL A 262 -4.55 18.00 -8.74
N ARG A 263 -5.13 17.19 -9.63
CA ARG A 263 -5.23 15.74 -9.47
C ARG A 263 -3.86 15.07 -9.44
N GLU A 264 -2.93 15.46 -10.30
CA GLU A 264 -1.57 14.91 -10.31
C GLU A 264 -0.82 15.24 -9.02
N ILE A 265 -0.86 16.50 -8.57
CA ILE A 265 -0.10 16.96 -7.41
C ILE A 265 -0.65 16.39 -6.10
N LEU A 266 -1.97 16.41 -5.91
CA LEU A 266 -2.59 15.95 -4.66
C LEU A 266 -2.82 14.44 -4.68
N GLY A 267 -3.10 13.84 -5.84
CA GLY A 267 -3.25 12.39 -6.00
C GLY A 267 -1.96 11.61 -5.71
N GLN A 268 -0.80 12.10 -6.18
CA GLN A 268 0.51 11.55 -5.80
C GLN A 268 0.80 11.64 -4.30
N ARG A 269 0.00 12.40 -3.55
CA ARG A 269 0.13 12.63 -2.12
C ARG A 269 -1.03 12.03 -1.33
N GLY A 270 -1.72 11.04 -1.89
CA GLY A 270 -2.75 10.25 -1.19
C GLY A 270 -4.06 11.00 -0.95
N PHE A 271 -4.40 11.99 -1.77
CA PHE A 271 -5.72 12.61 -1.75
C PHE A 271 -6.57 12.14 -2.93
N LYS A 272 -7.85 11.87 -2.69
CA LYS A 272 -8.82 11.64 -3.78
C LYS A 272 -9.32 13.00 -4.24
N VAL A 273 -8.95 13.40 -5.45
CA VAL A 273 -9.42 14.66 -6.04
C VAL A 273 -10.69 14.43 -6.84
N VAL A 274 -11.80 14.95 -6.33
CA VAL A 274 -13.09 14.98 -7.03
C VAL A 274 -13.17 16.29 -7.82
N CYS A 275 -13.11 16.17 -9.14
CA CYS A 275 -13.15 17.31 -10.05
C CYS A 275 -14.59 17.59 -10.45
N ILE A 276 -15.00 18.84 -10.30
CA ILE A 276 -16.33 19.35 -10.66
C ILE A 276 -16.14 20.46 -11.68
N ASP A 277 -16.69 20.28 -12.86
CA ASP A 277 -16.66 21.22 -13.97
C ASP A 277 -17.87 22.18 -13.96
N ASP A 278 -19.03 21.67 -13.52
CA ASP A 278 -20.24 22.46 -13.30
C ASP A 278 -20.39 22.86 -11.81
N PRO A 279 -20.22 24.15 -11.47
CA PRO A 279 -20.33 24.62 -10.08
C PRO A 279 -21.72 24.41 -9.44
N CYS A 280 -22.78 24.15 -10.21
CA CYS A 280 -24.09 23.80 -9.66
C CYS A 280 -24.07 22.48 -8.87
N HIS A 281 -23.19 21.55 -9.23
CA HIS A 281 -23.03 20.27 -8.53
C HIS A 281 -22.14 20.35 -7.28
N ALA A 282 -21.46 21.47 -7.05
CA ALA A 282 -20.44 21.59 -6.01
C ALA A 282 -20.96 21.36 -4.59
N LEU A 283 -22.13 21.91 -4.25
CA LEU A 283 -22.71 21.75 -2.91
C LEU A 283 -23.15 20.30 -2.67
N ALA A 284 -23.82 19.68 -3.64
CA ALA A 284 -24.27 18.30 -3.53
C ALA A 284 -23.07 17.35 -3.39
N ALA A 285 -22.03 17.53 -4.21
CA ALA A 285 -20.82 16.74 -4.12
C ALA A 285 -20.10 16.94 -2.78
N ALA A 286 -20.01 18.17 -2.28
CA ALA A 286 -19.36 18.47 -1.00
C ALA A 286 -20.09 17.83 0.19
N ILE A 287 -21.43 17.78 0.16
CA ILE A 287 -22.20 17.06 1.17
C ILE A 287 -21.94 15.55 1.07
N SER A 288 -22.01 14.98 -0.13
CA SER A 288 -21.88 13.53 -0.33
C SER A 288 -20.48 12.99 -0.02
N HIS A 289 -19.43 13.79 -0.25
CA HIS A 289 -18.04 13.32 -0.17
C HIS A 289 -17.31 13.77 1.11
N ASN A 290 -17.92 14.64 1.93
CA ASN A 290 -17.33 15.17 3.16
C ASN A 290 -15.84 15.56 3.03
N PRO A 291 -15.51 16.51 2.14
CA PRO A 291 -14.13 16.82 1.79
C PRO A 291 -13.39 17.55 2.91
N GLN A 292 -12.07 17.34 2.96
CA GLN A 292 -11.17 18.03 3.89
C GLN A 292 -10.66 19.35 3.32
N LEU A 293 -10.83 19.58 2.01
CA LEU A 293 -10.48 20.82 1.34
C LEU A 293 -11.34 21.00 0.09
N ILE A 294 -11.74 22.24 -0.20
CA ILE A 294 -12.39 22.62 -1.45
C ILE A 294 -11.55 23.70 -2.14
N LEU A 295 -11.15 23.44 -3.38
CA LEU A 295 -10.51 24.38 -4.28
C LEU A 295 -11.57 24.91 -5.26
N ILE A 296 -11.68 26.22 -5.42
CA ILE A 296 -12.71 26.82 -6.27
C ILE A 296 -12.06 27.82 -7.23
N ASP A 297 -12.32 27.67 -8.53
CA ASP A 297 -11.98 28.72 -9.49
C ASP A 297 -12.78 29.99 -9.18
N ALA A 298 -12.09 31.11 -8.97
CA ALA A 298 -12.75 32.39 -8.72
C ALA A 298 -13.51 32.92 -9.94
N GLU A 299 -13.04 32.62 -11.14
CA GLU A 299 -13.60 33.08 -12.41
C GLU A 299 -14.30 31.91 -13.11
N MET A 300 -15.63 31.86 -13.00
CA MET A 300 -16.47 30.89 -13.71
C MET A 300 -17.67 31.60 -14.36
N PRO A 301 -18.20 31.08 -15.48
CA PRO A 301 -19.13 31.84 -16.34
C PRO A 301 -20.53 32.04 -15.74
N GLU A 302 -21.02 31.09 -14.95
CA GLU A 302 -22.41 31.08 -14.46
C GLU A 302 -22.56 31.57 -13.03
N ILE A 303 -21.63 31.17 -12.16
CA ILE A 303 -21.55 31.61 -10.77
C ILE A 303 -20.09 31.87 -10.45
N SER A 304 -19.77 33.04 -9.90
CA SER A 304 -18.39 33.31 -9.52
C SER A 304 -17.94 32.41 -8.36
N GLY A 305 -16.66 32.08 -8.28
CA GLY A 305 -16.15 31.28 -7.17
C GLY A 305 -16.37 31.93 -5.81
N TYR A 306 -16.43 33.27 -5.76
CA TYR A 306 -16.78 34.04 -4.57
C TYR A 306 -18.22 33.80 -4.13
N GLU A 307 -19.17 33.80 -5.07
CA GLU A 307 -20.58 33.51 -4.79
C GLU A 307 -20.77 32.06 -4.36
N LEU A 308 -20.12 31.12 -5.04
CA LEU A 308 -20.16 29.70 -4.67
C LEU A 308 -19.57 29.47 -3.27
N CYS A 309 -18.45 30.13 -2.93
CA CYS A 309 -17.87 30.08 -1.59
C CYS A 309 -18.88 30.56 -0.52
N ARG A 310 -19.57 31.68 -0.77
CA ARG A 310 -20.61 32.16 0.15
C ARG A 310 -21.77 31.18 0.29
N LEU A 311 -22.17 30.51 -0.79
CA LEU A 311 -23.22 29.48 -0.75
C LEU A 311 -22.80 28.27 0.07
N LEU A 312 -21.59 27.74 -0.16
CA LEU A 312 -21.05 26.62 0.60
C LEU A 312 -20.95 26.94 2.10
N ARG A 313 -20.53 28.17 2.44
CA ARG A 313 -20.45 28.64 3.83
C ARG A 313 -21.80 28.74 4.55
N LYS A 314 -22.93 28.77 3.83
CA LYS A 314 -24.27 28.73 4.42
C LYS A 314 -24.71 27.31 4.79
N SER A 315 -24.06 26.27 4.26
CA SER A 315 -24.39 24.87 4.56
C SER A 315 -23.67 24.40 5.81
N SER A 316 -24.42 23.91 6.81
CA SER A 316 -23.85 23.38 8.05
C SER A 316 -22.93 22.18 7.84
N ALA A 317 -23.12 21.43 6.75
CA ALA A 317 -22.33 20.23 6.44
C ALA A 317 -20.89 20.56 6.03
N VAL A 318 -20.63 21.73 5.44
CA VAL A 318 -19.34 22.07 4.82
C VAL A 318 -18.83 23.47 5.18
N ARG A 319 -19.52 24.18 6.08
CA ARG A 319 -19.15 25.56 6.46
C ARG A 319 -17.77 25.67 7.10
N GLU A 320 -17.30 24.64 7.79
CA GLU A 320 -15.97 24.62 8.44
C GLU A 320 -14.88 24.07 7.53
N THR A 321 -15.24 23.43 6.41
CA THR A 321 -14.26 22.88 5.47
C THR A 321 -13.40 24.01 4.89
N PRO A 322 -12.07 23.91 4.89
CA PRO A 322 -11.21 24.89 4.25
C PRO A 322 -11.60 25.11 2.77
N ILE A 323 -11.79 26.38 2.38
CA ILE A 323 -12.08 26.75 0.98
C ILE A 323 -10.96 27.67 0.49
N ILE A 324 -10.29 27.29 -0.60
CA ILE A 324 -9.21 28.05 -1.21
C ILE A 324 -9.64 28.50 -2.62
N LEU A 325 -9.56 29.80 -2.86
CA LEU A 325 -9.89 30.38 -4.17
C LEU A 325 -8.68 30.32 -5.11
N LEU A 326 -8.89 29.90 -6.35
CA LEU A 326 -7.88 29.89 -7.39
C LEU A 326 -8.10 31.11 -8.30
N ASN A 327 -7.22 32.10 -8.19
CA ASN A 327 -7.27 33.32 -8.97
C ASN A 327 -6.21 33.35 -10.07
N GLN A 328 -6.44 34.09 -11.14
CA GLN A 328 -5.40 34.38 -12.14
C GLN A 328 -4.41 35.44 -11.62
N ASN A 329 -4.90 36.35 -10.78
CA ASN A 329 -4.17 37.45 -10.17
C ASN A 329 -4.37 37.45 -8.65
N ASP A 330 -3.43 37.99 -7.89
CA ASP A 330 -3.44 38.06 -6.43
C ASP A 330 -3.50 39.51 -5.89
N GLY A 331 -4.05 40.40 -6.72
CA GLY A 331 -4.21 41.82 -6.44
C GLY A 331 -5.09 42.12 -5.23
N VAL A 332 -5.02 43.37 -4.77
CA VAL A 332 -5.71 43.85 -3.54
C VAL A 332 -7.23 43.59 -3.60
N MET A 333 -7.84 43.74 -4.78
CA MET A 333 -9.28 43.56 -4.95
C MET A 333 -9.71 42.10 -4.78
N GLU A 334 -8.94 41.16 -5.34
CA GLU A 334 -9.16 39.72 -5.22
C GLU A 334 -9.05 39.29 -3.75
N GLN A 335 -8.08 39.84 -3.01
CA GLN A 335 -7.95 39.54 -1.57
C GLN A 335 -9.16 40.03 -0.77
N ILE A 336 -9.66 41.24 -1.06
CA ILE A 336 -10.85 41.79 -0.41
C ILE A 336 -12.07 40.93 -0.72
N GLN A 337 -12.27 40.57 -1.99
CA GLN A 337 -13.39 39.73 -2.41
C GLN A 337 -13.35 38.35 -1.76
N GLY A 338 -12.16 37.73 -1.66
CA GLY A 338 -11.98 36.43 -1.02
C GLY A 338 -12.33 36.47 0.48
N ARG A 339 -11.89 37.51 1.19
CA ARG A 339 -12.26 37.72 2.61
C ARG A 339 -13.75 37.94 2.79
N LEU A 340 -14.37 38.77 1.94
CA LEU A 340 -15.82 39.00 1.96
C LEU A 340 -16.62 37.73 1.65
N ALA A 341 -16.05 36.79 0.90
CA ALA A 341 -16.64 35.49 0.64
C ALA A 341 -16.39 34.45 1.77
N LYS A 342 -15.61 34.80 2.80
CA LYS A 342 -15.15 33.91 3.88
C LYS A 342 -14.34 32.71 3.38
N ALA A 343 -13.52 32.93 2.35
CA ALA A 343 -12.52 31.94 1.93
C ALA A 343 -11.44 31.79 3.02
N SER A 344 -10.92 30.57 3.17
CA SER A 344 -9.81 30.28 4.09
C SER A 344 -8.48 30.78 3.54
N GLY A 345 -8.36 30.90 2.22
CA GLY A 345 -7.18 31.40 1.54
C GLY A 345 -7.40 31.52 0.04
N GLN A 346 -6.34 31.90 -0.67
CA GLN A 346 -6.33 32.06 -2.11
C GLN A 346 -4.97 31.67 -2.66
N ILE A 347 -4.95 31.17 -3.90
CA ILE A 347 -3.76 30.79 -4.64
C ILE A 347 -3.78 31.48 -5.99
N ASN A 348 -2.62 32.00 -6.41
CA ASN A 348 -2.43 32.40 -7.79
C ASN A 348 -2.16 31.15 -8.65
N LYS A 349 -2.96 30.95 -9.69
CA LYS A 349 -2.88 29.80 -10.61
C LYS A 349 -1.51 29.66 -11.28
N GLN A 350 -0.75 30.75 -11.47
CA GLN A 350 0.61 30.72 -12.00
C GLN A 350 1.58 29.98 -11.07
N PHE A 351 1.32 29.99 -9.76
CA PHE A 351 2.13 29.34 -8.74
C PHE A 351 1.43 28.13 -8.11
N LEU A 352 0.36 27.65 -8.74
CA LEU A 352 -0.52 26.59 -8.23
C LEU A 352 0.26 25.37 -7.73
N SER A 353 1.25 24.91 -8.49
CA SER A 353 2.01 23.71 -8.13
C SER A 353 2.83 23.86 -6.85
N GLN A 354 3.36 25.05 -6.60
CA GLN A 354 4.17 25.35 -5.41
C GLN A 354 3.26 25.62 -4.20
N GLU A 355 2.21 26.42 -4.40
CA GLU A 355 1.32 26.84 -3.32
C GLU A 355 0.38 25.72 -2.84
N LEU A 356 0.01 24.76 -3.70
CA LEU A 356 -0.76 23.58 -3.28
C LEU A 356 -0.02 22.74 -2.24
N LEU A 357 1.33 22.74 -2.25
CA LEU A 357 2.13 22.07 -1.21
C LEU A 357 1.99 22.78 0.13
N GLN A 358 1.94 24.10 0.10
CA GLN A 358 1.75 24.92 1.29
C GLN A 358 0.33 24.77 1.85
N VAL A 359 -0.67 24.69 0.97
CA VAL A 359 -2.06 24.44 1.37
C VAL A 359 -2.22 23.06 2.00
N ARG A 360 -1.59 22.02 1.44
CA ARG A 360 -1.52 20.71 2.12
C ARG A 360 -0.96 20.88 3.52
N LYS A 361 0.19 21.54 3.67
CA LYS A 361 0.85 21.73 4.96
C LYS A 361 -0.06 22.43 5.98
N ASN A 362 -0.72 23.49 5.54
CA ASN A 362 -1.48 24.36 6.44
C ASN A 362 -2.87 23.81 6.81
N TYR A 363 -3.49 23.01 5.94
CA TYR A 363 -4.89 22.62 6.09
C TYR A 363 -5.11 21.10 6.13
N LEU A 364 -4.13 20.30 5.70
CA LEU A 364 -4.30 18.86 5.49
C LEU A 364 -3.25 17.99 6.22
N ASP A 365 -2.23 18.57 6.87
CA ASP A 365 -1.19 17.79 7.57
C ASP A 365 -1.70 17.00 8.77
N SER A 366 -2.80 17.43 9.40
CA SER A 366 -3.47 16.70 10.49
C SER A 366 -4.37 15.57 9.99
N VAL A 367 -4.58 15.46 8.68
CA VAL A 367 -5.45 14.45 8.09
C VAL A 367 -4.60 13.19 7.79
N PRO A 368 -4.95 12.03 8.36
CA PRO A 368 -4.25 10.79 8.05
C PRO A 368 -4.44 10.45 6.57
N VAL A 369 -3.33 10.49 5.83
CA VAL A 369 -3.29 10.18 4.41
C VAL A 369 -2.91 8.72 4.26
N LEU A 370 -3.81 7.92 3.70
CA LEU A 370 -3.45 6.63 3.09
C LEU A 370 -2.88 6.98 1.71
N CYS A 371 -1.73 6.43 1.29
CA CYS A 371 -1.19 6.68 -0.05
C CYS A 371 -1.38 5.45 -0.93
N PRO A 372 -1.70 5.63 -2.25
CA PRO A 372 -1.93 4.54 -3.20
C PRO A 372 -0.73 3.64 -3.47
#